data_AF-A0A2T2RF12-F1
#
_entry.id   AF-A0A2T2RF12-F1
#
_cell.length_a   1.000
_cell.length_b   1.000
_cell.length_c   1.000
_cell.angle_alpha   90.00
_cell.angle_beta   90.00
_cell.angle_gamma   90.00
#
_symmetry.space_group_name_H-M   'P 1'
#
loop_
_entity.id
_entity.type
_entity.pdbx_description
1 polymer ?
#
loop_
_entity_poly.entity_id
_entity_poly.type
_entity_poly.pdbx_seq_one_letter_code
_entity_poly.pdbx_strand_id
1 'polypeptide(L)'
;MAQQTNTQKNEQQENCNQPTKKVVIIGAGLGGLAVAIALRKLGYEVQVYEKARDFRPVGGGLGLLPNGLNSLDAIEPGIVETIKQSACEVGTTFLKNTQGETLSQNADEAKSRLLEQLTDWGESLRSLVEAMPAEQIMENPIYDRLPVPSWSHGRVTLLGDAAHAMAPALAQGSNTTFEDAYELASCFSQASSIQQALAYYEKRRIFRIQLIQNCSALGEKRYYATKQEQEEINRQMQEQSSMSREEFQNWLQNYKPSYQLN
;
A
#
# COMPACT_ATOMS: atom_id res chain seq x y z
N MET A 1 -48.01 -43.32 -28.11
CA MET A 1 -46.59 -43.05 -28.43
C MET A 1 -46.58 -42.16 -29.68
N ALA A 2 -46.00 -40.98 -29.78
CA ALA A 2 -45.19 -40.17 -28.89
C ALA A 2 -45.45 -38.69 -29.28
N GLN A 3 -45.68 -37.82 -28.30
CA GLN A 3 -45.60 -36.37 -28.44
C GLN A 3 -44.96 -35.84 -27.16
N GLN A 4 -43.65 -35.77 -27.16
CA GLN A 4 -42.82 -35.06 -26.18
C GLN A 4 -41.41 -35.08 -26.72
N THR A 5 -40.92 -33.94 -27.22
CA THR A 5 -39.51 -33.52 -27.26
C THR A 5 -39.37 -32.36 -28.24
N ASN A 6 -39.69 -31.14 -27.81
CA ASN A 6 -39.08 -29.96 -28.44
C ASN A 6 -38.97 -28.73 -27.54
N THR A 7 -39.02 -28.92 -26.22
CA THR A 7 -39.02 -27.79 -25.26
C THR A 7 -37.67 -27.57 -24.56
N GLN A 8 -36.61 -28.32 -24.89
CA GLN A 8 -35.33 -28.26 -24.15
C GLN A 8 -34.14 -27.63 -24.91
N LYS A 9 -34.38 -26.90 -26.01
CA LYS A 9 -33.28 -26.25 -26.78
C LYS A 9 -33.24 -24.72 -26.74
N ASN A 10 -34.14 -24.06 -26.02
CA ASN A 10 -34.23 -22.60 -26.01
C ASN A 10 -33.85 -21.91 -24.69
N GLU A 11 -33.29 -22.61 -23.70
CA GLU A 11 -32.95 -22.01 -22.40
C GLU A 11 -31.48 -21.55 -22.26
N GLN A 12 -30.65 -21.65 -23.32
CA GLN A 12 -29.24 -21.24 -23.27
C GLN A 12 -28.92 -19.95 -24.06
N GLN A 13 -29.91 -19.12 -24.36
CA GLN A 13 -29.70 -17.89 -25.12
C GLN A 13 -30.38 -16.66 -24.50
N GLU A 14 -30.26 -16.51 -23.18
CA GLU A 14 -30.60 -15.25 -22.48
C GLU A 14 -29.55 -14.90 -21.43
N ASN A 15 -28.36 -14.44 -21.85
CA ASN A 15 -27.52 -13.64 -20.95
C ASN A 15 -26.50 -12.73 -21.67
N CYS A 16 -26.91 -12.05 -22.74
CA CYS A 16 -26.01 -11.17 -23.52
C CYS A 16 -26.29 -9.67 -23.40
N ASN A 17 -27.00 -9.19 -22.36
CA ASN A 17 -27.33 -7.77 -22.28
C ASN A 17 -27.28 -7.13 -20.89
N GLN A 18 -26.48 -7.67 -19.98
CA GLN A 18 -26.02 -6.88 -18.83
C GLN A 18 -24.88 -5.98 -19.33
N PRO A 19 -25.00 -4.64 -19.26
CA PRO A 19 -23.90 -3.76 -19.65
C PRO A 19 -22.66 -4.12 -18.84
N THR A 20 -21.54 -4.40 -19.51
CA THR A 20 -20.28 -4.71 -18.83
C THR A 20 -19.91 -3.51 -17.95
N LYS A 21 -19.67 -3.78 -16.66
CA LYS A 21 -19.31 -2.71 -15.73
C LYS A 21 -17.85 -2.33 -15.99
N LYS A 22 -17.63 -1.22 -16.68
CA LYS A 22 -16.31 -0.71 -17.03
C LYS A 22 -15.70 0.12 -15.90
N VAL A 23 -14.43 -0.11 -15.61
CA VAL A 23 -13.64 0.65 -14.63
C VAL A 23 -12.34 1.10 -15.27
N VAL A 24 -12.00 2.37 -15.04
CA VAL A 24 -10.72 2.95 -15.42
C VAL A 24 -9.89 3.15 -14.16
N ILE A 25 -8.64 2.71 -14.21
CA ILE A 25 -7.63 2.88 -13.17
C ILE A 25 -6.52 3.76 -13.74
N ILE A 26 -6.18 4.83 -13.04
CA ILE A 26 -5.10 5.74 -13.41
C ILE A 26 -3.91 5.46 -12.49
N GLY A 27 -2.84 4.92 -13.06
CA GLY A 27 -1.62 4.46 -12.38
C GLY A 27 -1.52 2.94 -12.31
N ALA A 28 -0.42 2.38 -12.83
CA ALA A 28 -0.08 0.95 -12.73
C ALA A 28 0.91 0.66 -11.59
N GLY A 29 0.81 1.42 -10.50
CA GLY A 29 1.50 1.08 -9.25
C GLY A 29 0.90 -0.15 -8.57
N LEU A 30 1.49 -0.57 -7.45
CA LEU A 30 1.06 -1.74 -6.67
C LEU A 30 -0.44 -1.72 -6.37
N GLY A 31 -0.98 -0.58 -5.93
CA GLY A 31 -2.41 -0.42 -5.68
C GLY A 31 -3.29 -0.53 -6.91
N GLY A 32 -2.93 0.16 -7.99
CA GLY A 32 -3.69 0.13 -9.24
C GLY A 32 -3.78 -1.28 -9.83
N LEU A 33 -2.66 -2.03 -9.82
CA LEU A 33 -2.64 -3.42 -10.26
C LEU A 33 -3.42 -4.35 -9.33
N ALA A 34 -3.31 -4.17 -8.01
CA ALA A 34 -4.09 -4.94 -7.04
C ALA A 34 -5.60 -4.71 -7.22
N VAL A 35 -6.05 -3.46 -7.39
CA VAL A 35 -7.44 -3.13 -7.71
C VAL A 35 -7.86 -3.76 -9.03
N ALA A 36 -6.99 -3.71 -10.05
CA ALA A 36 -7.30 -4.30 -11.35
C ALA A 36 -7.57 -5.80 -11.25
N ILE A 37 -6.74 -6.53 -10.51
CA ILE A 37 -6.94 -7.97 -10.26
C ILE A 37 -8.25 -8.18 -9.50
N ALA A 38 -8.44 -7.48 -8.38
CA ALA A 38 -9.60 -7.64 -7.51
C ALA A 38 -10.94 -7.37 -8.24
N LEU A 39 -11.02 -6.31 -9.03
CA LEU A 39 -12.24 -5.97 -9.78
C LEU A 39 -12.47 -6.89 -10.99
N ARG A 40 -11.42 -7.39 -11.64
CA ARG A 40 -11.58 -8.37 -12.73
C ARG A 40 -12.19 -9.68 -12.22
N LYS A 41 -11.85 -10.12 -11.01
CA LYS A 41 -12.49 -11.28 -10.36
C LYS A 41 -13.98 -11.08 -10.14
N LEU A 42 -14.39 -9.85 -9.82
CA LEU A 42 -15.81 -9.47 -9.72
C LEU A 42 -16.51 -9.26 -11.07
N GLY A 43 -15.85 -9.60 -12.19
CA GLY A 43 -16.43 -9.51 -13.54
C GLY A 43 -16.44 -8.11 -14.15
N TYR A 44 -15.68 -7.15 -13.60
CA TYR A 44 -15.56 -5.82 -14.21
C TYR A 44 -14.58 -5.84 -15.39
N GLU A 45 -14.89 -5.04 -16.41
CA GLU A 45 -13.97 -4.74 -17.50
C GLU A 45 -13.04 -3.60 -17.05
N VAL A 46 -11.78 -3.93 -16.79
CA VAL A 46 -10.81 -2.98 -16.22
C VAL A 46 -9.81 -2.51 -17.26
N GLN A 47 -9.61 -1.20 -17.34
CA GLN A 47 -8.54 -0.56 -18.11
C GLN A 47 -7.60 0.18 -17.17
N VAL A 48 -6.30 -0.10 -17.27
CA VAL A 48 -5.24 0.58 -16.48
C VAL A 48 -4.46 1.50 -17.42
N TYR A 49 -4.32 2.76 -17.03
CA TYR A 49 -3.52 3.76 -17.75
C TYR A 49 -2.30 4.11 -16.92
N GLU A 50 -1.11 4.00 -17.50
CA GLU A 50 0.16 4.35 -16.87
C GLU A 50 0.96 5.26 -17.79
N LYS A 51 1.63 6.25 -17.19
CA LYS A 51 2.49 7.19 -17.90
C LYS A 51 3.83 6.54 -18.27
N ALA A 52 4.38 5.70 -17.39
CA ALA A 52 5.60 4.95 -17.63
C ALA A 52 5.39 3.91 -18.73
N ARG A 53 6.34 3.82 -19.67
CA ARG A 53 6.28 2.85 -20.77
C ARG A 53 6.67 1.43 -20.32
N ASP A 54 7.52 1.33 -19.30
CA ASP A 54 8.06 0.07 -18.80
C ASP A 54 8.09 0.08 -17.27
N PHE A 55 7.91 -1.09 -16.65
CA PHE A 55 8.19 -1.29 -15.23
C PHE A 55 9.71 -1.29 -15.02
N ARG A 56 10.21 -0.37 -14.20
CA ARG A 56 11.64 -0.25 -13.90
C ARG A 56 11.86 -0.47 -12.41
N PRO A 57 12.91 -1.21 -12.01
CA PRO A 57 13.32 -1.23 -10.62
C PRO A 57 13.60 0.20 -10.16
N VAL A 58 12.87 0.67 -9.16
CA VAL A 58 13.07 2.00 -8.56
C VAL A 58 14.20 2.01 -7.51
N GLY A 59 14.94 0.90 -7.38
CA GLY A 59 16.05 0.76 -6.43
C GLY A 59 15.62 0.66 -4.96
N GLY A 60 14.33 0.46 -4.69
CA GLY A 60 13.77 0.39 -3.33
C GLY A 60 13.34 -1.02 -2.90
N GLY A 61 13.54 -1.34 -1.63
CA GLY A 61 12.97 -2.54 -1.00
C GLY A 61 11.53 -2.30 -0.55
N LEU A 62 10.66 -3.28 -0.78
CA LEU A 62 9.26 -3.26 -0.32
C LEU A 62 9.08 -4.16 0.89
N GLY A 63 8.79 -3.56 2.05
CA GLY A 63 8.43 -4.31 3.25
C GLY A 63 6.95 -4.68 3.27
N LEU A 64 6.64 -5.98 3.22
CA LEU A 64 5.28 -6.49 3.37
C LEU A 64 5.05 -6.99 4.80
N LEU A 65 4.07 -6.40 5.47
CA LEU A 65 3.65 -6.74 6.82
C LEU A 65 2.38 -7.61 6.78
N PRO A 66 2.01 -8.27 7.90
CA PRO A 66 0.90 -9.24 7.91
C PRO A 66 -0.42 -8.70 7.33
N ASN A 67 -0.78 -7.44 7.60
CA ASN A 67 -2.00 -6.84 7.07
C ASN A 67 -2.00 -6.68 5.54
N GLY A 68 -0.86 -6.31 4.95
CA GLY A 68 -0.71 -6.25 3.50
C GLY A 68 -0.75 -7.63 2.86
N LEU A 69 -0.04 -8.61 3.47
CA LEU A 69 -0.03 -10.00 3.00
C LEU A 69 -1.43 -10.64 3.07
N ASN A 70 -2.16 -10.43 4.17
CA ASN A 70 -3.54 -10.91 4.31
C ASN A 70 -4.45 -10.33 3.21
N SER A 71 -4.28 -9.05 2.90
CA SER A 71 -5.06 -8.37 1.85
C SER A 71 -4.73 -8.91 0.46
N LEU A 72 -3.46 -9.15 0.18
CA LEU A 72 -3.01 -9.76 -1.07
C LEU A 72 -3.55 -11.18 -1.24
N ASP A 73 -3.49 -12.02 -0.20
CA ASP A 73 -4.01 -13.39 -0.24
C ASP A 73 -5.54 -13.43 -0.45
N ALA A 74 -6.28 -12.48 0.14
CA ALA A 74 -7.72 -12.36 -0.08
C ALA A 74 -8.10 -11.92 -1.50
N ILE A 75 -7.22 -11.18 -2.18
CA ILE A 75 -7.38 -10.79 -3.59
C ILE A 75 -6.98 -11.94 -4.52
N GLU A 76 -5.80 -12.53 -4.31
CA GLU A 76 -5.22 -13.59 -5.13
C GLU A 76 -4.64 -14.69 -4.24
N PRO A 77 -5.40 -15.76 -3.96
CA PRO A 77 -4.90 -16.90 -3.20
C PRO A 77 -3.63 -17.48 -3.84
N GLY A 78 -2.59 -17.72 -3.04
CA GLY A 78 -1.31 -18.25 -3.52
C GLY A 78 -0.27 -17.21 -3.92
N ILE A 79 -0.64 -15.92 -3.97
CA ILE A 79 0.32 -14.85 -4.26
C ILE A 79 1.36 -14.70 -3.15
N VAL A 80 0.99 -14.96 -1.90
CA VAL A 80 1.89 -14.83 -0.75
C VAL A 80 3.01 -15.86 -0.81
N GLU A 81 2.72 -17.09 -1.24
CA GLU A 81 3.71 -18.15 -1.45
C GLU A 81 4.69 -17.74 -2.56
N THR A 82 4.17 -17.19 -3.66
CA THR A 82 4.98 -16.70 -4.78
C THR A 82 5.92 -15.56 -4.34
N ILE A 83 5.40 -14.64 -3.53
CA ILE A 83 6.19 -13.54 -2.94
C ILE A 83 7.27 -14.12 -2.04
N LYS A 84 6.95 -15.04 -1.13
CA LYS A 84 7.92 -15.65 -0.21
C LYS A 84 9.05 -16.38 -0.94
N GLN A 85 8.75 -17.03 -2.07
CA GLN A 85 9.75 -17.69 -2.91
C GLN A 85 10.70 -16.72 -3.61
N SER A 86 10.25 -15.49 -3.82
CA SER A 86 11.00 -14.44 -4.53
C SER A 86 11.58 -13.37 -3.60
N ALA A 87 11.23 -13.40 -2.31
CA ALA A 87 11.61 -12.41 -1.32
C ALA A 87 12.79 -12.88 -0.45
N CYS A 88 13.41 -11.92 0.23
CA CYS A 88 14.39 -12.17 1.28
C CYS A 88 13.78 -11.79 2.63
N GLU A 89 13.92 -12.64 3.64
CA GLU A 89 13.53 -12.29 5.00
C GLU A 89 14.49 -11.24 5.56
N VAL A 90 13.96 -10.08 5.95
CA VAL A 90 14.75 -8.99 6.53
C VAL A 90 14.71 -9.11 8.05
N GLY A 91 15.77 -9.68 8.64
CA GLY A 91 15.87 -9.88 10.09
C GLY A 91 16.17 -8.60 10.89
N THR A 92 16.72 -7.55 10.27
CA THR A 92 16.97 -6.26 10.92
C THR A 92 16.98 -5.13 9.90
N THR A 93 16.23 -4.07 10.17
CA THR A 93 16.21 -2.84 9.37
C THR A 93 16.80 -1.69 10.18
N PHE A 94 17.75 -0.97 9.60
CA PHE A 94 18.31 0.25 10.19
C PHE A 94 17.88 1.46 9.37
N LEU A 95 17.25 2.44 10.01
CA LEU A 95 16.92 3.76 9.45
C LEU A 95 17.64 4.81 10.29
N LYS A 96 18.47 5.65 9.68
CA LYS A 96 19.19 6.73 10.38
C LYS A 96 19.25 7.98 9.53
N ASN A 97 19.27 9.12 10.20
CA ASN A 97 19.45 10.46 9.64
C ASN A 97 20.67 11.14 10.29
N THR A 98 20.99 12.36 9.86
CA THR A 98 21.45 13.38 10.84
C THR A 98 20.88 14.79 10.67
N GLN A 99 20.41 15.25 9.49
CA GLN A 99 19.99 16.66 9.36
C GLN A 99 18.81 17.00 8.42
N GLY A 100 18.23 16.04 7.69
CA GLY A 100 16.93 16.28 7.01
C GLY A 100 16.91 17.35 5.90
N GLU A 101 18.05 17.71 5.33
CA GLU A 101 18.14 18.59 4.15
C GLU A 101 18.50 17.77 2.90
N THR A 102 18.47 18.38 1.71
CA THR A 102 19.11 17.74 0.54
C THR A 102 20.61 17.83 0.80
N LEU A 103 21.21 16.72 1.24
CA LEU A 103 22.54 16.75 1.86
C LEU A 103 23.66 16.82 0.82
N SER A 104 23.35 16.52 -0.44
CA SER A 104 24.33 16.38 -1.52
C SER A 104 23.78 16.95 -2.82
N GLN A 105 24.60 17.68 -3.60
CA GLN A 105 24.17 18.22 -4.89
C GLN A 105 24.20 17.18 -6.01
N ASN A 106 24.90 16.07 -5.80
CA ASN A 106 25.04 14.97 -6.74
C ASN A 106 25.34 13.65 -6.01
N ALA A 107 25.36 12.57 -6.80
CA ALA A 107 25.58 11.21 -6.34
C ALA A 107 26.96 10.96 -5.70
N ASP A 108 28.03 11.59 -6.19
CA ASP A 108 29.38 11.43 -5.66
C ASP A 108 29.54 12.09 -4.28
N GLU A 109 28.91 13.25 -4.10
CA GLU A 109 28.81 13.93 -2.80
C GLU A 109 28.01 13.07 -1.81
N ALA A 110 26.91 12.46 -2.26
CA ALA A 110 26.11 11.54 -1.44
C ALA A 110 26.93 10.34 -0.97
N LYS A 111 27.69 9.72 -1.89
CA LYS A 111 28.59 8.62 -1.57
C LYS A 111 29.65 9.02 -0.56
N SER A 112 30.33 10.13 -0.80
CA SER A 112 31.43 10.61 0.04
C SER A 112 30.96 10.89 1.46
N ARG A 113 29.82 11.59 1.59
CA ARG A 113 29.19 11.89 2.86
C ARG A 113 28.70 10.64 3.59
N LEU A 114 28.10 9.67 2.88
CA LEU A 114 27.72 8.38 3.46
C LEU A 114 28.94 7.65 4.03
N LEU A 115 30.05 7.59 3.28
CA LEU A 115 31.28 6.95 3.76
C LEU A 115 31.86 7.64 5.00
N GLU A 116 31.81 8.97 5.06
CA GLU A 116 32.22 9.75 6.24
C GLU A 116 31.34 9.43 7.45
N GLN A 117 30.01 9.41 7.29
CA GLN A 117 29.06 9.08 8.36
C GLN A 117 29.16 7.61 8.83
N LEU A 118 29.66 6.73 7.98
CA LEU A 118 29.86 5.31 8.26
C LEU A 118 31.22 5.01 8.91
N THR A 119 32.04 6.01 9.24
CA THR A 119 33.38 5.80 9.81
C THR A 119 33.37 4.96 11.09
N ASP A 120 32.38 5.16 11.96
CA ASP A 120 32.23 4.43 13.22
C ASP A 120 31.42 3.13 13.11
N TRP A 121 31.07 2.72 11.88
CA TRP A 121 30.24 1.54 11.63
C TRP A 121 31.09 0.32 11.27
N GLY A 122 30.46 -0.87 11.37
CA GLY A 122 31.11 -2.13 11.00
C GLY A 122 31.55 -2.16 9.53
N GLU A 123 32.72 -2.73 9.29
CA GLU A 123 33.40 -2.79 7.99
C GLU A 123 32.49 -3.32 6.86
N SER A 124 31.64 -4.31 7.14
CA SER A 124 30.75 -4.91 6.16
C SER A 124 29.81 -3.92 5.46
N LEU A 125 29.25 -2.94 6.19
CA LEU A 125 28.35 -1.95 5.60
C LEU A 125 29.14 -0.91 4.78
N ARG A 126 30.29 -0.50 5.30
CA ARG A 126 31.17 0.45 4.62
C ARG A 126 31.65 -0.10 3.28
N SER A 127 32.13 -1.34 3.25
CA SER A 127 32.61 -2.00 2.02
C SER A 127 31.51 -2.14 0.96
N LEU A 128 30.24 -2.33 1.37
CA LEU A 128 29.10 -2.33 0.43
C LEU A 128 28.91 -0.96 -0.22
N VAL A 129 28.96 0.12 0.57
CA VAL A 129 28.81 1.49 0.05
C VAL A 129 30.02 1.87 -0.83
N GLU A 130 31.24 1.47 -0.45
CA GLU A 130 32.45 1.68 -1.26
C GLU A 130 32.34 1.00 -2.63
N ALA A 131 31.82 -0.23 -2.68
CA ALA A 131 31.63 -0.99 -3.91
C ALA A 131 30.46 -0.51 -4.79
N MET A 132 29.47 0.19 -4.21
CA MET A 132 28.29 0.66 -4.93
C MET A 132 28.63 1.88 -5.82
N PRO A 133 28.31 1.88 -7.13
CA PRO A 133 28.44 3.07 -7.96
C PRO A 133 27.66 4.24 -7.37
N ALA A 134 28.23 5.44 -7.41
CA ALA A 134 27.62 6.61 -6.78
C ALA A 134 26.20 6.85 -7.33
N GLU A 135 26.00 6.65 -8.63
CA GLU A 135 24.74 6.85 -9.35
C GLU A 135 23.61 5.91 -8.89
N GLN A 136 23.93 4.87 -8.12
CA GLN A 136 22.94 3.97 -7.50
C GLN A 136 22.54 4.41 -6.08
N ILE A 137 23.20 5.44 -5.53
CA ILE A 137 22.86 6.03 -4.23
C ILE A 137 21.79 7.09 -4.45
N MET A 138 20.63 6.87 -3.84
CA MET A 138 19.46 7.74 -3.98
C MET A 138 19.21 8.51 -2.68
N GLU A 139 19.18 9.84 -2.78
CA GLU A 139 18.69 10.74 -1.73
C GLU A 139 17.37 11.34 -2.20
N ASN A 140 16.27 10.93 -1.59
CA ASN A 140 14.95 11.48 -1.91
C ASN A 140 14.34 12.15 -0.67
N PRO A 141 13.78 13.35 -0.81
CA PRO A 141 13.01 13.96 0.25
C PRO A 141 11.78 13.09 0.58
N ILE A 142 11.49 12.96 1.87
CA ILE A 142 10.28 12.30 2.36
C ILE A 142 9.18 13.36 2.45
N TYR A 143 8.10 13.16 1.71
CA TYR A 143 6.90 13.98 1.79
C TYR A 143 5.72 13.14 2.27
N ASP A 144 4.92 13.70 3.17
CA ASP A 144 3.63 13.17 3.57
C ASP A 144 2.51 14.16 3.23
N ARG A 145 1.26 13.78 3.52
CA ARG A 145 0.11 14.67 3.42
C ARG A 145 -0.78 14.54 4.65
N LEU A 146 -1.38 15.65 5.03
CA LEU A 146 -2.47 15.65 6.00
C LEU A 146 -3.62 14.76 5.49
N PRO A 147 -4.31 14.03 6.38
CA PRO A 147 -5.41 13.19 5.96
C PRO A 147 -6.52 13.97 5.26
N VAL A 148 -6.99 13.46 4.12
CA VAL A 148 -8.07 14.07 3.34
C VAL A 148 -9.42 13.51 3.83
N PRO A 149 -10.44 14.36 4.10
CA PRO A 149 -11.70 13.91 4.70
C PRO A 149 -12.68 13.25 3.72
N SER A 150 -12.43 13.32 2.42
CA SER A 150 -13.22 12.65 1.38
C SER A 150 -12.31 12.26 0.21
N TRP A 151 -12.52 11.07 -0.33
CA TRP A 151 -11.75 10.48 -1.42
C TRP A 151 -12.55 10.34 -2.70
N SER A 152 -13.88 10.42 -2.63
CA SER A 152 -14.79 10.05 -3.70
C SER A 152 -15.65 11.23 -4.14
N HIS A 153 -15.76 11.40 -5.46
CA HIS A 153 -16.67 12.36 -6.07
C HIS A 153 -17.32 11.75 -7.32
N GLY A 154 -18.65 11.65 -7.31
CA GLY A 154 -19.41 11.04 -8.40
C GLY A 154 -19.07 9.55 -8.58
N ARG A 155 -18.27 9.23 -9.60
CA ARG A 155 -17.81 7.86 -9.92
C ARG A 155 -16.28 7.71 -9.84
N VAL A 156 -15.61 8.69 -9.24
CA VAL A 156 -14.16 8.72 -9.07
C VAL A 156 -13.85 8.56 -7.59
N THR A 157 -12.83 7.77 -7.27
CA THR A 157 -12.31 7.60 -5.91
C THR A 157 -10.78 7.55 -5.92
N LEU A 158 -10.16 8.00 -4.84
CA LEU A 158 -8.72 7.95 -4.62
C LEU A 158 -8.34 6.69 -3.81
N LEU A 159 -7.14 6.16 -4.05
CA LEU A 159 -6.56 5.04 -3.29
C LEU A 159 -5.04 5.15 -3.24
N GLY A 160 -4.41 4.46 -2.29
CA GLY A 160 -2.95 4.53 -2.10
C GLY A 160 -2.47 5.96 -1.85
N ASP A 161 -1.26 6.28 -2.32
CA ASP A 161 -0.65 7.60 -2.10
C ASP A 161 -1.48 8.78 -2.64
N ALA A 162 -2.34 8.56 -3.64
CA ALA A 162 -3.26 9.59 -4.13
C ALA A 162 -4.30 10.00 -3.06
N ALA A 163 -4.66 9.09 -2.17
CA ALA A 163 -5.56 9.34 -1.04
C ALA A 163 -4.79 9.63 0.26
N HIS A 164 -3.67 8.94 0.50
CA HIS A 164 -3.04 8.89 1.81
C HIS A 164 -1.53 8.69 1.79
N ALA A 165 -0.82 9.47 0.98
CA ALA A 165 0.63 9.60 1.08
C ALA A 165 1.06 9.89 2.53
N MET A 166 2.02 9.12 3.04
CA MET A 166 2.40 9.14 4.46
C MET A 166 3.90 8.96 4.65
N ALA A 167 4.41 9.44 5.78
CA ALA A 167 5.78 9.19 6.17
C ALA A 167 6.05 7.67 6.29
N PRO A 168 7.26 7.18 5.98
CA PRO A 168 7.56 5.76 5.89
C PRO A 168 7.81 5.09 7.26
N ALA A 169 7.77 5.83 8.37
CA ALA A 169 8.14 5.35 9.71
C ALA A 169 7.48 4.03 10.17
N LEU A 170 6.23 3.76 9.75
CA LEU A 170 5.53 2.50 10.06
C LEU A 170 5.62 1.43 8.96
N ALA A 171 6.29 1.73 7.85
CA ALA A 171 6.35 0.90 6.64
C ALA A 171 4.96 0.49 6.13
N GLN A 172 3.96 1.37 6.25
CA GLN A 172 2.56 1.02 5.97
C GLN A 172 2.02 1.42 4.61
N GLY A 173 2.67 2.33 3.86
CA GLY A 173 2.11 2.87 2.61
C GLY A 173 1.60 1.81 1.63
N SER A 174 2.44 0.82 1.28
CA SER A 174 2.00 -0.26 0.40
C SER A 174 1.06 -1.26 1.07
N ASN A 175 1.26 -1.56 2.35
CA ASN A 175 0.43 -2.51 3.09
C ASN A 175 -1.03 -2.03 3.15
N THR A 176 -1.25 -0.76 3.47
CA THR A 176 -2.58 -0.16 3.49
C THR A 176 -3.16 0.08 2.10
N THR A 177 -2.31 0.24 1.08
CA THR A 177 -2.74 0.26 -0.33
C THR A 177 -3.30 -1.10 -0.76
N PHE A 178 -2.78 -2.22 -0.26
CA PHE A 178 -3.38 -3.54 -0.52
C PHE A 178 -4.70 -3.73 0.24
N GLU A 179 -4.79 -3.23 1.48
CA GLU A 179 -6.08 -3.18 2.20
C GLU A 179 -7.13 -2.37 1.41
N ASP A 180 -6.74 -1.25 0.81
CA ASP A 180 -7.64 -0.46 -0.03
C ASP A 180 -8.18 -1.27 -1.22
N ALA A 181 -7.30 -2.01 -1.90
CA ALA A 181 -7.69 -2.79 -3.06
C ALA A 181 -8.71 -3.86 -2.70
N TYR A 182 -8.49 -4.54 -1.57
CA TYR A 182 -9.43 -5.51 -1.04
C TYR A 182 -10.76 -4.84 -0.64
N GLU A 183 -10.72 -3.78 0.17
CA GLU A 183 -11.94 -3.13 0.68
C GLU A 183 -12.77 -2.51 -0.43
N LEU A 184 -12.12 -1.91 -1.44
CA LEU A 184 -12.81 -1.37 -2.59
C LEU A 184 -13.59 -2.47 -3.31
N ALA A 185 -12.94 -3.59 -3.65
CA ALA A 185 -13.60 -4.72 -4.29
C ALA A 185 -14.70 -5.32 -3.39
N SER A 186 -14.46 -5.49 -2.09
CA SER A 186 -15.48 -5.95 -1.14
C SER A 186 -16.70 -5.03 -1.09
N CYS A 187 -16.51 -3.70 -1.15
CA CYS A 187 -17.61 -2.76 -1.19
C CYS A 187 -18.39 -2.87 -2.51
N PHE A 188 -17.71 -3.07 -3.64
CA PHE A 188 -18.35 -3.27 -4.94
C PHE A 188 -19.10 -4.60 -5.08
N SER A 189 -18.72 -5.65 -4.33
CA SER A 189 -19.45 -6.92 -4.34
C SER A 189 -20.72 -6.89 -3.46
N GLN A 190 -20.76 -6.03 -2.45
CA GLN A 190 -21.87 -5.93 -1.50
C GLN A 190 -22.85 -4.79 -1.83
N ALA A 191 -22.43 -3.79 -2.59
CA ALA A 191 -23.24 -2.62 -2.88
C ALA A 191 -24.17 -2.82 -4.09
N SER A 192 -25.35 -2.22 -3.98
CA SER A 192 -26.35 -2.14 -5.05
C SER A 192 -26.08 -1.03 -6.08
N SER A 193 -25.20 -0.08 -5.76
CA SER A 193 -24.83 1.04 -6.63
C SER A 193 -23.38 1.47 -6.43
N ILE A 194 -22.82 2.18 -7.41
CA ILE A 194 -21.46 2.72 -7.34
C ILE A 194 -21.33 3.73 -6.20
N GLN A 195 -22.32 4.61 -6.03
CA GLN A 195 -22.33 5.60 -4.96
C GLN A 195 -22.30 4.93 -3.58
N GLN A 196 -23.07 3.85 -3.41
CA GLN A 196 -23.06 3.08 -2.17
C GLN A 196 -21.72 2.37 -1.94
N ALA A 197 -21.13 1.77 -2.97
CA ALA A 197 -19.82 1.13 -2.88
C ALA A 197 -18.74 2.12 -2.43
N LEU A 198 -18.69 3.30 -3.07
CA LEU A 198 -17.71 4.33 -2.74
C LEU A 198 -17.92 4.93 -1.35
N ALA A 199 -19.18 5.14 -0.94
CA ALA A 199 -19.49 5.61 0.41
C ALA A 199 -19.08 4.57 1.49
N TYR A 200 -19.25 3.28 1.23
CA TYR A 200 -18.77 2.23 2.12
C TYR A 200 -17.24 2.19 2.19
N TYR A 201 -16.58 2.28 1.05
CA TYR A 201 -15.13 2.31 0.96
C TYR A 201 -14.54 3.48 1.76
N GLU A 202 -15.02 4.70 1.54
CA GLU A 202 -14.59 5.88 2.32
C GLU A 202 -14.80 5.68 3.83
N LYS A 203 -16.00 5.27 4.23
CA LYS A 203 -16.32 5.08 5.65
C LYS A 203 -15.42 4.05 6.32
N ARG A 204 -15.07 2.96 5.63
CA ARG A 204 -14.23 1.89 6.16
C ARG A 204 -12.75 2.28 6.19
N ARG A 205 -12.27 3.02 5.19
CA ARG A 205 -10.85 3.30 5.02
C ARG A 205 -10.38 4.58 5.68
N ILE A 206 -11.13 5.67 5.59
CA ILE A 206 -10.67 7.01 6.02
C ILE A 206 -10.25 7.00 7.49
N PHE A 207 -11.08 6.45 8.40
CA PHE A 207 -10.74 6.40 9.82
C PHE A 207 -9.48 5.57 10.10
N ARG A 208 -9.38 4.38 9.50
CA ARG A 208 -8.23 3.48 9.67
C ARG A 208 -6.95 4.13 9.16
N ILE A 209 -7.00 4.73 7.97
CA ILE A 209 -5.87 5.39 7.36
C ILE A 209 -5.45 6.65 8.11
N GLN A 210 -6.40 7.48 8.54
CA GLN A 210 -6.11 8.67 9.34
C GLN A 210 -5.27 8.34 10.56
N LEU A 211 -5.64 7.27 11.26
CA LEU A 211 -4.90 6.85 12.43
C LEU A 211 -3.47 6.40 12.06
N ILE A 212 -3.33 5.59 11.00
CA ILE A 212 -2.02 5.11 10.53
C ILE A 212 -1.14 6.28 10.05
N GLN A 213 -1.69 7.22 9.27
CA GLN A 213 -0.97 8.41 8.78
C GLN A 213 -0.45 9.26 9.94
N ASN A 214 -1.31 9.55 10.92
CA ASN A 214 -0.94 10.36 12.08
C ASN A 214 0.15 9.69 12.93
N CYS A 215 -0.01 8.39 13.21
CA CYS A 215 1.02 7.62 13.89
C CYS A 215 2.31 7.53 13.06
N SER A 216 2.24 7.44 11.73
CA SER A 216 3.45 7.41 10.89
C SER A 216 4.18 8.76 10.90
N ALA A 217 3.45 9.87 10.83
CA ALA A 217 4.03 11.21 10.91
C ALA A 217 4.71 11.47 12.27
N LEU A 218 4.08 11.05 13.37
CA LEU A 218 4.70 11.09 14.71
C LEU A 218 5.92 10.16 14.79
N GLY A 219 5.85 8.97 14.18
CA GLY A 219 6.93 7.99 14.16
C GLY A 219 8.16 8.52 13.42
N GLU A 220 7.95 9.28 12.36
CA GLU A 220 9.03 9.90 11.58
C GLU A 220 9.79 10.92 12.43
N LYS A 221 9.06 11.79 13.15
CA LYS A 221 9.65 12.78 14.08
C LYS A 221 10.53 12.12 15.14
N ARG A 222 10.19 10.90 15.58
CA ARG A 222 10.93 10.17 16.62
C ARG A 222 12.39 9.90 16.23
N TYR A 223 12.68 9.71 14.94
CA TYR A 223 14.04 9.43 14.47
C TYR A 223 14.99 10.61 14.66
N TYR A 224 14.47 11.83 14.81
CA TYR A 224 15.25 13.07 14.93
C TYR A 224 15.16 13.68 16.34
N ALA A 225 14.40 13.05 17.23
CA ALA A 225 14.04 13.57 18.54
C ALA A 225 15.01 13.15 19.65
N THR A 226 15.24 14.05 20.61
CA THR A 226 15.89 13.75 21.90
C THR A 226 15.08 12.72 22.71
N LYS A 227 15.67 12.09 23.74
CA LYS A 227 14.95 11.11 24.57
C LYS A 227 13.65 11.65 25.17
N GLN A 228 13.65 12.89 25.65
CA GLN A 228 12.44 13.53 26.21
C GLN A 228 11.37 13.75 25.14
N GLU A 229 11.76 14.20 23.95
CA GLU A 229 10.83 14.37 22.82
C GLU A 229 10.28 13.02 22.32
N GLN A 230 11.08 11.94 22.37
CA GLN A 230 10.61 10.59 22.03
C GLN A 230 9.54 10.09 23.00
N GLU A 231 9.68 10.37 24.30
CA GLU A 231 8.67 10.03 25.32
C GLU A 231 7.34 10.78 25.04
N GLU A 232 7.42 12.07 24.72
CA GLU A 232 6.27 12.90 24.33
C GLU A 232 5.58 12.36 23.06
N ILE A 233 6.35 12.04 22.03
CA ILE A 233 5.84 11.46 20.78
C ILE A 233 5.10 10.14 21.04
N ASN A 234 5.66 9.28 21.90
CA ASN A 234 5.01 8.02 22.26
C ASN A 234 3.69 8.26 23.00
N ARG A 235 3.61 9.28 23.87
CA ARG A 235 2.36 9.66 24.54
C ARG A 235 1.32 10.17 23.54
N GLN A 236 1.70 11.04 22.61
CA GLN A 236 0.81 11.57 21.58
C GLN A 236 0.26 10.46 20.67
N MET A 237 1.09 9.47 20.30
CA MET A 237 0.62 8.30 19.55
C MET A 237 -0.45 7.52 20.32
N GLN A 238 -0.25 7.30 21.62
CA GLN A 238 -1.19 6.60 22.47
C GLN A 238 -2.51 7.37 22.61
N GLU A 239 -2.45 8.69 22.76
CA GLU A 239 -3.63 9.55 22.83
C GLU A 239 -4.43 9.53 21.52
N GLN A 240 -3.75 9.66 20.37
CA GLN A 240 -4.39 9.66 19.06
C GLN A 240 -5.04 8.32 18.71
N SER A 241 -4.36 7.22 19.04
CA SER A 241 -4.85 5.87 18.79
C SER A 241 -5.86 5.39 19.83
N SER A 242 -5.87 6.02 21.01
CA SER A 242 -6.56 5.48 22.19
C SER A 242 -6.16 4.03 22.49
N MET A 243 -4.95 3.63 22.08
CA MET A 243 -4.40 2.28 22.18
C MET A 243 -2.97 2.35 22.72
N SER A 244 -2.58 1.39 23.55
CA SER A 244 -1.16 1.17 23.84
C SER A 244 -0.40 0.83 22.55
N ARG A 245 0.93 0.93 22.60
CA ARG A 245 1.77 0.60 21.43
C ARG A 245 1.57 -0.84 20.97
N GLU A 246 1.42 -1.78 21.90
CA GLU A 246 1.22 -3.20 21.57
C GLU A 246 -0.18 -3.42 20.96
N GLU A 247 -1.22 -2.83 21.53
CA GLU A 247 -2.58 -2.89 20.99
C GLU A 247 -2.66 -2.28 19.59
N PHE A 248 -2.00 -1.13 19.36
CA PHE A 248 -1.94 -0.50 18.04
C PHE A 248 -1.23 -1.40 17.02
N GLN A 249 -0.09 -1.99 17.36
CA GLN A 249 0.63 -2.92 16.48
C GLN A 249 -0.22 -4.15 16.16
N ASN A 250 -0.91 -4.70 17.17
CA ASN A 250 -1.83 -5.82 17.00
C ASN A 250 -3.00 -5.44 16.07
N TRP A 251 -3.69 -4.32 16.33
CA TRP A 251 -4.77 -3.79 15.50
C TRP A 251 -4.33 -3.50 14.05
N LEU A 252 -3.10 -3.03 13.88
CA LEU A 252 -2.53 -2.75 12.57
C LEU A 252 -2.28 -4.05 11.79
N GLN A 253 -1.48 -4.96 12.36
CA GLN A 253 -0.99 -6.15 11.68
C GLN A 253 -2.03 -7.28 11.57
N ASN A 254 -2.93 -7.40 12.53
CA ASN A 254 -3.99 -8.43 12.52
C ASN A 254 -5.25 -7.99 11.77
N TYR A 255 -5.17 -6.95 10.94
CA TYR A 255 -6.23 -6.68 9.97
C TYR A 255 -6.41 -7.88 9.06
N LYS A 256 -7.65 -8.38 9.03
CA LYS A 256 -8.05 -9.55 8.24
C LYS A 256 -9.21 -9.18 7.33
N PRO A 257 -9.02 -9.30 6.01
CA PRO A 257 -10.10 -9.39 5.05
C PRO A 257 -11.19 -10.38 5.50
N SER A 258 -12.44 -9.98 5.38
CA SER A 258 -13.61 -10.74 5.82
C SER A 258 -14.05 -11.84 4.85
N TYR A 259 -13.64 -11.80 3.58
CA TYR A 259 -14.01 -12.77 2.54
C TYR A 259 -12.92 -12.92 1.48
N GLN A 260 -12.88 -14.07 0.79
CA GLN A 260 -12.07 -14.23 -0.42
C GLN A 260 -12.86 -13.76 -1.65
N LEU A 261 -12.20 -13.04 -2.55
CA LEU A 261 -12.79 -12.65 -3.85
C LEU A 261 -12.70 -13.87 -4.79
N ASN A 262 -13.81 -14.61 -4.89
CA ASN A 262 -13.96 -15.75 -5.81
C ASN A 262 -14.23 -15.28 -7.25
#